data_AF-A0A538TVV9-F1
#
_entry.id   AF-A0A538TVV9-F1
#
_cell.length_a   1.000
_cell.length_b   1.000
_cell.length_c   1.000
_cell.angle_alpha   90.00
_cell.angle_beta   90.00
_cell.angle_gamma   90.00
#
_symmetry.space_group_name_H-M   'P 1'
#
loop_
_entity.id
_entity.type
_entity.pdbx_description
1 polymer ?
#
loop_
_entity_poly.entity_id
_entity_poly.type
_entity_poly.pdbx_seq_one_letter_code
_entity_poly.pdbx_strand_id
1 'polypeptide(L)'
;MPHTMTTEGSTPLPSLPGRARPVHWRNLLVRSLLVGALLALAAGLPGASRMRDKYGYREGDIARERIVAPFDFRVIKDETSLRREQQAAASAVPPVFAVDARVSSETLNRFATFQEQALAVVLDPEMETADRLQRLRTLGVPLSEEAAAALATPGRARRALRELGALLNEAFAAGVVAEKRNGLLLGYGSVTLREGEAEQARPVGLLFDRREALARVERRAKGVFAGDPAGVRMMLELATPFVQPNVAYDRAETEYRRVQAQGSVLTMVGSVQKDELIVDANQRIDHAAVLKLRSLRDIEMARRDTPEFLYPPLARMLLMLLFIAAFATYLRMELPAVFRNNAMLATFTLLTAVVVAVAQVLVGTLGLSSSRCRSRWDRWWWPRCWTSGRRWCSRSCWRWRSPRWSSCGRRSCRWRCSAASRRSTRCRGYDIAGISRAPT
;
A
#
# COMPACT_ATOMS: atom_id res chain seq x y z
N MET A 1 65.09 -57.26 85.69
CA MET A 1 66.22 -56.31 85.72
C MET A 1 65.70 -54.99 85.14
N PRO A 2 65.90 -53.87 85.86
CA PRO A 2 64.97 -52.74 85.90
C PRO A 2 65.38 -51.62 84.93
N HIS A 3 64.52 -50.62 84.73
CA HIS A 3 64.82 -49.21 85.04
C HIS A 3 63.67 -48.29 84.57
N THR A 4 63.06 -47.66 85.56
CA THR A 4 62.30 -46.41 85.51
C THR A 4 63.19 -45.25 85.06
N MET A 5 62.65 -44.32 84.26
CA MET A 5 62.97 -42.87 84.28
C MET A 5 62.06 -42.18 83.25
N THR A 6 61.04 -41.42 83.64
CA THR A 6 60.97 -40.02 84.11
C THR A 6 60.31 -39.14 83.06
N THR A 7 59.47 -38.26 83.57
CA THR A 7 58.50 -37.38 82.95
C THR A 7 59.09 -36.07 82.39
N GLU A 8 58.32 -35.53 81.43
CA GLU A 8 58.15 -34.11 81.05
C GLU A 8 59.21 -33.37 80.22
N GLY A 9 58.71 -32.79 79.13
CA GLY A 9 59.40 -31.89 78.22
C GLY A 9 58.45 -31.48 77.09
N SER A 10 57.49 -30.60 77.39
CA SER A 10 56.61 -29.95 76.41
C SER A 10 57.42 -29.22 75.34
N THR A 11 57.26 -29.62 74.08
CA THR A 11 57.74 -28.88 72.90
C THR A 11 56.58 -28.69 71.91
N PRO A 12 56.44 -27.49 71.32
CA PRO A 12 55.23 -27.10 70.59
C PRO A 12 55.17 -27.79 69.22
N LEU A 13 53.95 -28.16 68.83
CA LEU A 13 53.62 -28.74 67.53
C LEU A 13 54.19 -27.89 66.38
N PRO A 14 54.85 -28.49 65.37
CA PRO A 14 55.08 -27.81 64.10
C PRO A 14 53.74 -27.71 63.36
N SER A 15 53.32 -26.48 63.05
CA SER A 15 52.21 -26.21 62.15
C SER A 15 52.58 -26.68 60.74
N LEU A 16 51.87 -27.69 60.24
CA LEU A 16 51.94 -28.04 58.82
C LEU A 16 51.21 -26.97 58.00
N PRO A 17 51.85 -26.38 56.98
CA PRO A 17 51.25 -25.32 56.20
C PRO A 17 50.09 -25.87 55.36
N GLY A 18 48.92 -25.25 55.51
CA GLY A 18 47.78 -25.42 54.62
C GLY A 18 48.17 -25.10 53.18
N ARG A 19 48.35 -26.12 52.36
CA ARG A 19 48.46 -25.97 50.90
C ARG A 19 47.09 -25.63 50.35
N ALA A 20 46.73 -24.33 50.37
CA ALA A 20 45.83 -23.80 49.37
C ALA A 20 46.51 -23.99 48.00
N ARG A 21 46.12 -25.02 47.25
CA ARG A 21 46.61 -25.23 45.88
C ARG A 21 46.26 -23.95 45.10
N PRO A 22 47.24 -23.25 44.47
CA PRO A 22 46.90 -22.09 43.67
C PRO A 22 45.99 -22.59 42.54
N VAL A 23 44.75 -22.11 42.52
CA VAL A 23 43.87 -22.34 41.38
C VAL A 23 44.59 -21.70 40.20
N HIS A 24 45.01 -22.52 39.24
CA HIS A 24 45.70 -22.03 38.06
C HIS A 24 44.65 -21.37 37.17
N TRP A 25 44.35 -20.09 37.41
CA TRP A 25 43.36 -19.30 36.67
C TRP A 25 43.53 -19.43 35.16
N ARG A 26 44.78 -19.54 34.69
CA ARG A 26 45.12 -19.86 33.30
C ARG A 26 44.44 -21.14 32.77
N ASN A 27 44.39 -22.20 33.56
CA ASN A 27 43.78 -23.47 33.16
C ASN A 27 42.25 -23.39 33.14
N LEU A 28 41.66 -22.61 34.05
CA LEU A 28 40.22 -22.37 34.07
C LEU A 28 39.80 -21.54 32.84
N LEU A 29 40.56 -20.49 32.52
CA LEU A 29 40.35 -19.65 31.33
C LEU A 29 40.46 -20.43 30.02
N VAL A 30 41.47 -21.30 29.89
CA VAL A 30 41.62 -22.17 28.71
C VAL A 30 40.41 -23.09 28.56
N ARG A 31 39.93 -23.70 29.65
CA ARG A 31 38.75 -24.59 29.63
C ARG A 31 37.46 -23.84 29.27
N SER A 32 37.24 -22.64 29.81
CA SER A 32 36.07 -21.83 29.45
C SER A 32 36.10 -21.40 27.99
N LEU A 33 37.29 -21.11 27.43
CA LEU A 33 37.45 -20.78 26.01
C LEU A 33 37.10 -21.98 25.10
N LEU A 34 37.54 -23.19 25.47
CA LEU A 34 37.21 -24.41 24.71
C LEU A 34 35.70 -24.69 24.71
N VAL A 35 35.03 -24.55 25.86
CA VAL A 35 33.57 -24.69 25.96
C VAL A 35 32.85 -23.59 25.19
N GLY A 36 33.30 -22.33 25.32
CA GLY A 36 32.77 -21.20 24.57
C GLY A 36 32.86 -21.38 23.06
N ALA A 37 33.97 -21.92 22.56
CA ALA A 37 34.16 -22.23 21.13
C ALA A 37 33.15 -23.28 20.63
N LEU A 38 32.92 -24.36 21.40
CA LEU A 38 31.93 -25.38 21.05
C LEU A 38 30.50 -24.83 21.10
N LEU A 39 30.18 -23.97 22.06
CA LEU A 39 28.87 -23.33 22.17
C LEU A 39 28.63 -22.33 21.03
N ALA A 40 29.65 -21.55 20.65
CA ALA A 40 29.58 -20.65 19.50
C ALA A 40 29.36 -21.43 18.19
N LEU A 41 30.06 -22.55 18.03
CA LEU A 41 29.88 -23.44 16.88
C LEU A 41 28.47 -24.05 16.89
N ALA A 42 27.95 -24.47 18.04
CA ALA A 42 26.59 -24.98 18.16
C ALA A 42 25.51 -23.91 17.87
N ALA A 43 25.76 -22.65 18.24
CA ALA A 43 24.87 -21.53 17.93
C ALA A 43 24.82 -21.24 16.42
N GLY A 44 25.95 -21.43 15.72
CA GLY A 44 26.06 -21.25 14.26
C GLY A 44 25.42 -22.35 13.41
N LEU A 45 24.87 -23.42 14.00
CA LEU A 45 24.16 -24.46 13.25
C LEU A 45 22.95 -23.84 12.53
N PRO A 46 22.82 -23.95 11.19
CA PRO A 46 21.69 -23.39 10.47
C PRO A 46 20.40 -24.01 11.01
N GLY A 47 19.53 -23.18 11.59
CA GLY A 47 18.21 -23.63 11.99
C GLY A 47 17.41 -24.07 10.77
N ALA A 48 16.59 -25.11 10.92
CA ALA A 48 15.67 -25.59 9.91
C ALA A 48 14.58 -24.56 9.49
N SER A 49 14.69 -23.30 9.91
CA SER A 49 13.73 -22.22 9.73
C SER A 49 13.73 -21.58 8.33
N ARG A 50 14.55 -22.05 7.37
CA ARG A 50 14.30 -21.76 5.95
C ARG A 50 13.09 -22.57 5.48
N MET A 51 11.92 -22.22 6.00
CA MET A 51 10.67 -22.84 5.61
C MET A 51 10.34 -22.41 4.19
N ARG A 52 10.04 -23.39 3.34
CA ARG A 52 9.68 -23.19 1.94
C ARG A 52 8.41 -22.33 1.89
N ASP A 53 8.40 -21.26 1.09
CA ASP A 53 7.23 -20.40 0.89
C ASP A 53 6.09 -21.26 0.30
N LYS A 54 5.19 -21.72 1.18
CA LYS A 54 4.08 -22.63 0.84
C LYS A 54 3.01 -21.93 0.00
N TYR A 55 2.96 -20.60 0.05
CA TYR A 55 1.89 -19.79 -0.53
C TYR A 55 2.37 -18.91 -1.69
N GLY A 56 3.62 -19.10 -2.15
CA GLY A 56 4.23 -18.36 -3.27
C GLY A 56 3.70 -18.72 -4.65
N TYR A 57 2.37 -18.75 -4.82
CA TYR A 57 1.70 -19.00 -6.09
C TYR A 57 1.49 -17.71 -6.89
N ARG A 58 1.47 -17.85 -8.21
CA ARG A 58 1.13 -16.77 -9.16
C ARG A 58 -0.22 -17.06 -9.83
N GLU A 59 -0.79 -16.01 -10.40
CA GLU A 59 -2.03 -16.14 -11.16
C GLU A 59 -1.83 -17.08 -12.34
N GLY A 60 -2.74 -18.04 -12.49
CA GLY A 60 -2.67 -19.07 -13.52
C GLY A 60 -1.85 -20.32 -13.17
N ASP A 61 -1.16 -20.34 -12.02
CA ASP A 61 -0.52 -21.55 -11.50
C ASP A 61 -1.57 -22.61 -11.12
N ILE A 62 -1.15 -23.88 -11.07
CA ILE A 62 -1.99 -24.99 -10.60
C ILE A 62 -1.63 -25.30 -9.14
N ALA A 63 -2.62 -25.23 -8.26
CA ALA A 63 -2.43 -25.54 -6.84
C ALA A 63 -2.05 -27.01 -6.64
N ARG A 64 -0.99 -27.27 -5.85
CA ARG A 64 -0.50 -28.64 -5.62
C ARG A 64 -1.25 -29.36 -4.50
N GLU A 65 -1.86 -28.59 -3.61
CA GLU A 65 -2.58 -29.07 -2.44
C GLU A 65 -3.81 -28.20 -2.20
N ARG A 66 -4.77 -28.74 -1.45
CA ARG A 66 -5.95 -28.02 -1.02
C ARG A 66 -5.57 -27.05 0.10
N ILE A 67 -5.90 -25.77 -0.06
CA ILE A 67 -5.59 -24.71 0.90
C ILE A 67 -6.90 -24.15 1.48
N VAL A 68 -7.01 -24.24 2.81
CA VAL A 68 -8.15 -23.78 3.60
C VAL A 68 -7.64 -22.76 4.61
N ALA A 69 -8.43 -21.71 4.86
CA ALA A 69 -8.08 -20.64 5.78
C ALA A 69 -7.97 -21.15 7.24
N PRO A 70 -6.82 -21.00 7.91
CA PRO A 70 -6.64 -21.49 9.27
C PRO A 70 -7.30 -20.61 10.36
N PHE A 71 -7.62 -19.35 10.04
CA PHE A 71 -8.25 -18.37 10.93
C PHE A 71 -8.92 -17.27 10.10
N ASP A 72 -9.71 -16.40 10.76
CA ASP A 72 -10.32 -15.24 10.10
C ASP A 72 -9.27 -14.16 9.80
N PHE A 73 -9.22 -13.67 8.55
CA PHE A 73 -8.32 -12.59 8.18
C PHE A 73 -8.89 -11.67 7.12
N ARG A 74 -8.33 -10.46 7.02
CA ARG A 74 -8.73 -9.47 6.02
C ARG A 74 -7.80 -9.54 4.82
N VAL A 75 -8.38 -9.49 3.63
CA VAL A 75 -7.66 -9.55 2.36
C VAL A 75 -7.25 -8.13 1.98
N ILE A 76 -5.95 -7.91 1.87
CA ILE A 76 -5.38 -6.62 1.49
C ILE A 76 -5.44 -6.50 -0.04
N LYS A 77 -5.79 -5.32 -0.53
CA LYS A 77 -5.75 -5.00 -1.97
C LYS A 77 -4.32 -5.07 -2.50
N ASP A 78 -4.19 -5.37 -3.79
CA ASP A 78 -2.90 -5.21 -4.45
C ASP A 78 -2.50 -3.73 -4.48
N GLU A 79 -1.21 -3.46 -4.29
CA GLU A 79 -0.68 -2.09 -4.28
C GLU A 79 -1.01 -1.32 -5.57
N THR A 80 -1.01 -1.98 -6.72
CA THR A 80 -1.32 -1.31 -8.00
C THR A 80 -2.80 -0.94 -8.10
N SER A 81 -3.70 -1.79 -7.57
CA SER A 81 -5.13 -1.50 -7.53
C SER A 81 -5.43 -0.39 -6.54
N LEU A 82 -4.84 -0.44 -5.34
CA LEU A 82 -4.99 0.56 -4.30
C LEU A 82 -4.48 1.93 -4.76
N ARG A 83 -3.29 1.99 -5.38
CA ARG A 83 -2.74 3.25 -5.91
C ARG A 83 -3.61 3.84 -7.02
N ARG A 84 -4.16 3.00 -7.90
CA ARG A 84 -5.09 3.45 -8.96
C ARG A 84 -6.37 4.04 -8.36
N GLU A 85 -6.96 3.37 -7.38
CA GLU A 85 -8.14 3.89 -6.68
C GLU A 85 -7.84 5.18 -5.90
N GLN A 86 -6.69 5.27 -5.23
CA GLN A 86 -6.24 6.49 -4.54
C GLN A 86 -6.02 7.65 -5.51
N GLN A 87 -5.40 7.41 -6.66
CA GLN A 87 -5.22 8.42 -7.70
C GLN A 87 -6.56 8.87 -8.29
N ALA A 88 -7.49 7.94 -8.53
CA ALA A 88 -8.84 8.26 -8.99
C ALA A 88 -9.63 9.06 -7.94
N ALA A 89 -9.51 8.73 -6.67
CA ALA A 89 -10.13 9.49 -5.58
C ALA A 89 -9.55 10.92 -5.51
N ALA A 90 -8.22 11.07 -5.65
CA ALA A 90 -7.58 12.38 -5.66
C ALA A 90 -7.98 13.24 -6.87
N SER A 91 -8.07 12.66 -8.08
CA SER A 91 -8.47 13.39 -9.28
C SER A 91 -9.98 13.66 -9.36
N ALA A 92 -10.80 12.99 -8.54
CA ALA A 92 -12.22 13.30 -8.40
C ALA A 92 -12.47 14.52 -7.51
N VAL A 93 -11.52 14.91 -6.66
CA VAL A 93 -11.66 16.08 -5.78
C VAL A 93 -11.63 17.36 -6.63
N PRO A 94 -12.72 18.17 -6.64
CA PRO A 94 -12.74 19.43 -7.35
C PRO A 94 -11.75 20.42 -6.74
N PRO A 95 -11.02 21.19 -7.55
CA PRO A 95 -10.08 22.18 -7.03
C PRO A 95 -10.82 23.30 -6.29
N VAL A 96 -10.16 23.78 -5.24
CA VAL A 96 -10.65 24.87 -4.39
C VAL A 96 -9.99 26.18 -4.83
N PHE A 97 -10.80 27.21 -4.95
CA PHE A 97 -10.37 28.56 -5.27
C PHE A 97 -10.83 29.52 -4.19
N ALA A 98 -9.95 30.41 -3.76
CA ALA A 98 -10.24 31.46 -2.81
C ALA A 98 -10.65 32.73 -3.56
N VAL A 99 -11.78 33.31 -3.15
CA VAL A 99 -12.23 34.62 -3.61
C VAL A 99 -11.59 35.67 -2.70
N ASP A 100 -10.75 36.54 -3.26
CA ASP A 100 -10.21 37.68 -2.53
C ASP A 100 -11.15 38.88 -2.67
N ALA A 101 -12.03 39.04 -1.68
CA ALA A 101 -12.98 40.15 -1.61
C ALA A 101 -12.28 41.52 -1.53
N ARG A 102 -11.02 41.58 -1.09
CA ARG A 102 -10.23 42.83 -1.00
C ARG A 102 -9.87 43.34 -2.38
N VAL A 103 -9.51 42.44 -3.31
CA VAL A 103 -9.17 42.82 -4.68
C VAL A 103 -10.39 43.41 -5.39
N SER A 104 -11.56 42.79 -5.23
CA SER A 104 -12.80 43.33 -5.79
C SER A 104 -13.18 44.68 -5.17
N SER A 105 -13.13 44.82 -3.84
CA SER A 105 -13.51 46.07 -3.17
C SER A 105 -12.55 47.21 -3.48
N GLU A 106 -11.23 46.96 -3.49
CA GLU A 106 -10.21 47.94 -3.87
C GLU A 106 -10.39 48.40 -5.32
N THR A 107 -10.61 47.46 -6.24
CA THR A 107 -10.75 47.79 -7.67
C THR A 107 -12.04 48.57 -7.94
N LEU A 108 -13.15 48.19 -7.30
CA LEU A 108 -14.43 48.91 -7.41
C LEU A 108 -14.35 50.31 -6.79
N ASN A 109 -13.68 50.47 -5.65
CA ASN A 109 -13.45 51.79 -5.05
C ASN A 109 -12.58 52.66 -5.96
N ARG A 110 -11.50 52.11 -6.52
CA ARG A 110 -10.64 52.84 -7.47
C ARG A 110 -11.43 53.28 -8.71
N PHE A 111 -12.33 52.43 -9.20
CA PHE A 111 -13.22 52.77 -10.31
C PHE A 111 -14.21 53.88 -9.92
N ALA A 112 -14.80 53.82 -8.73
CA ALA A 112 -15.72 54.84 -8.24
C ALA A 112 -15.05 56.22 -8.12
N THR A 113 -13.83 56.28 -7.54
CA THR A 113 -13.03 57.51 -7.48
C THR A 113 -12.71 58.06 -8.87
N PHE A 114 -12.31 57.18 -9.80
CA PHE A 114 -12.07 57.58 -11.19
C PHE A 114 -13.34 58.12 -11.85
N GLN A 115 -14.49 57.47 -11.65
CA GLN A 115 -15.77 57.90 -12.19
C GLN A 115 -16.15 59.30 -11.67
N GLU A 116 -15.96 59.58 -10.39
CA GLU A 116 -16.22 60.89 -9.80
C GLU A 116 -15.32 61.97 -10.40
N GLN A 117 -14.01 61.74 -10.45
CA GLN A 117 -13.04 62.69 -11.02
C GLN A 117 -13.28 62.94 -12.52
N ALA A 118 -13.56 61.87 -13.29
CA ALA A 118 -13.85 61.99 -14.71
C ALA A 118 -15.14 62.79 -14.97
N LEU A 119 -16.20 62.55 -14.19
CA LEU A 119 -17.45 63.29 -14.31
C LEU A 119 -17.29 64.76 -13.88
N ALA A 120 -16.49 65.07 -12.87
CA ALA A 120 -16.20 66.44 -12.48
C ALA A 120 -15.53 67.22 -13.62
N VAL A 121 -14.56 66.64 -14.30
CA VAL A 121 -13.86 67.24 -15.45
C VAL A 121 -14.78 67.41 -16.67
N VAL A 122 -15.64 66.42 -16.93
CA VAL A 122 -16.54 66.43 -18.10
C VAL A 122 -17.72 67.39 -17.93
N LEU A 123 -18.18 67.60 -16.69
CA LEU A 123 -19.35 68.43 -16.40
C LEU A 123 -19.00 69.89 -16.06
N ASP A 124 -17.72 70.24 -15.98
CA ASP A 124 -17.26 71.61 -15.78
C ASP A 124 -17.55 72.46 -17.04
N PRO A 125 -18.46 73.45 -16.95
CA PRO A 125 -18.83 74.29 -18.08
C PRO A 125 -17.75 75.33 -18.43
N GLU A 126 -16.83 75.66 -17.52
CA GLU A 126 -15.81 76.70 -17.75
C GLU A 126 -14.54 76.15 -18.42
N MET A 127 -14.41 74.82 -18.51
CA MET A 127 -13.21 74.18 -19.04
C MET A 127 -13.20 74.08 -20.57
N GLU A 128 -12.12 74.52 -21.19
CA GLU A 128 -11.89 74.34 -22.63
C GLU A 128 -11.73 72.85 -23.01
N THR A 129 -12.07 72.51 -24.25
CA THR A 129 -12.05 71.11 -24.73
C THR A 129 -10.64 70.49 -24.72
N ALA A 130 -9.61 71.29 -25.02
CA ALA A 130 -8.21 70.84 -25.01
C ALA A 130 -7.75 70.51 -23.57
N ASP A 131 -8.04 71.38 -22.62
CA ASP A 131 -7.72 71.18 -21.20
C ASP A 131 -8.48 70.00 -20.61
N ARG A 132 -9.76 69.82 -20.99
CA ARG A 132 -10.57 68.67 -20.60
C ARG A 132 -9.93 67.35 -21.06
N LEU A 133 -9.49 67.30 -22.32
CA LEU A 133 -8.83 66.12 -22.89
C LEU A 133 -7.51 65.80 -22.16
N GLN A 134 -6.70 66.82 -21.89
CA GLN A 134 -5.43 66.66 -21.20
C GLN A 134 -5.62 66.17 -19.76
N ARG A 135 -6.60 66.73 -19.02
CA ARG A 135 -6.94 66.25 -17.67
C ARG A 135 -7.43 64.81 -17.69
N LEU A 136 -8.31 64.44 -18.62
CA LEU A 136 -8.81 63.06 -18.69
C LEU A 136 -7.70 62.02 -18.91
N ARG A 137 -6.63 62.38 -19.64
CA ARG A 137 -5.48 61.50 -19.86
C ARG A 137 -4.56 61.37 -18.65
N THR A 138 -4.59 62.31 -17.71
CA THR A 138 -3.77 62.27 -16.48
C THR A 138 -4.47 61.62 -15.30
N LEU A 139 -5.77 61.28 -15.39
CA LEU A 139 -6.59 60.65 -14.34
C LEU A 139 -6.22 59.18 -14.02
N GLY A 140 -5.01 58.73 -14.34
CA GLY A 140 -4.49 57.41 -13.95
C GLY A 140 -4.97 56.20 -14.76
N VAL A 141 -5.81 56.42 -15.79
CA VAL A 141 -6.23 55.38 -16.74
C VAL A 141 -5.58 55.65 -18.10
N PRO A 142 -4.83 54.70 -18.68
CA PRO A 142 -4.20 54.89 -19.98
C PRO A 142 -5.27 54.89 -21.08
N LEU A 143 -5.68 56.08 -21.51
CA LEU A 143 -6.63 56.28 -22.60
C LEU A 143 -5.90 56.77 -23.85
N SER A 144 -6.29 56.21 -25.01
CA SER A 144 -5.95 56.79 -26.30
C SER A 144 -6.60 58.17 -26.47
N GLU A 145 -6.08 58.97 -27.39
CA GLU A 145 -6.63 60.29 -27.70
C GLU A 145 -8.09 60.22 -28.15
N GLU A 146 -8.42 59.24 -29.00
CA GLU A 146 -9.79 58.98 -29.44
C GLU A 146 -10.73 58.59 -28.28
N ALA A 147 -10.27 57.72 -27.38
CA ALA A 147 -11.05 57.31 -26.21
C ALA A 147 -11.27 58.47 -25.23
N ALA A 148 -10.24 59.29 -24.99
CA ALA A 148 -10.34 60.47 -24.15
C ALA A 148 -11.27 61.53 -24.77
N ALA A 149 -11.24 61.72 -26.09
CA ALA A 149 -12.16 62.62 -26.80
C ALA A 149 -13.61 62.11 -26.76
N ALA A 150 -13.80 60.80 -26.90
CA ALA A 150 -15.12 60.18 -26.72
C ALA A 150 -15.66 60.39 -25.30
N LEU A 151 -14.79 60.27 -24.28
CA LEU A 151 -15.12 60.44 -22.87
C LEU A 151 -15.39 61.91 -22.51
N ALA A 152 -14.79 62.87 -23.22
CA ALA A 152 -15.05 64.30 -23.01
C ALA A 152 -16.51 64.71 -23.28
N THR A 153 -17.32 63.87 -23.95
CA THR A 153 -18.74 64.15 -24.20
C THR A 153 -19.61 63.75 -23.00
N PRO A 154 -20.33 64.70 -22.34
CA PRO A 154 -21.05 64.44 -21.08
C PRO A 154 -22.07 63.30 -21.12
N GLY A 155 -22.87 63.22 -22.20
CA GLY A 155 -23.86 62.16 -22.36
C GLY A 155 -23.23 60.78 -22.51
N ARG A 156 -22.09 60.70 -23.22
CA ARG A 156 -21.36 59.45 -23.46
C ARG A 156 -20.66 58.98 -22.19
N ALA A 157 -19.99 59.89 -21.48
CA ALA A 157 -19.30 59.59 -20.22
C ALA A 157 -20.24 59.02 -19.15
N ARG A 158 -21.36 59.70 -18.88
CA ARG A 158 -22.34 59.27 -17.87
C ARG A 158 -22.88 57.88 -18.17
N ARG A 159 -23.15 57.57 -19.44
CA ARG A 159 -23.68 56.28 -19.86
C ARG A 159 -22.61 55.18 -19.78
N ALA A 160 -21.41 55.43 -20.29
CA ALA A 160 -20.31 54.46 -20.27
C ALA A 160 -19.87 54.10 -18.85
N LEU A 161 -19.65 55.09 -17.99
CA LEU A 161 -19.16 54.86 -16.62
C LEU A 161 -20.19 54.09 -15.78
N ARG A 162 -21.48 54.41 -15.92
CA ARG A 162 -22.56 53.71 -15.24
C ARG A 162 -22.66 52.24 -15.68
N GLU A 163 -22.66 52.00 -16.99
CA GLU A 163 -22.73 50.62 -17.53
C GLU A 163 -21.48 49.82 -17.19
N LEU A 164 -20.30 50.44 -17.23
CA LEU A 164 -19.05 49.77 -16.88
C LEU A 164 -19.02 49.39 -15.40
N GLY A 165 -19.47 50.25 -14.49
CA GLY A 165 -19.59 49.93 -13.06
C GLY A 165 -20.50 48.74 -12.79
N ALA A 166 -21.65 48.66 -13.49
CA ALA A 166 -22.55 47.51 -13.38
C ALA A 166 -21.88 46.21 -13.87
N LEU A 167 -21.18 46.26 -15.02
CA LEU A 167 -20.47 45.10 -15.56
C LEU A 167 -19.31 44.63 -14.67
N LEU A 168 -18.56 45.56 -14.06
CA LEU A 168 -17.48 45.22 -13.13
C LEU A 168 -18.04 44.52 -11.89
N ASN A 169 -19.14 45.04 -11.32
CA ASN A 169 -19.83 44.39 -10.20
C ASN A 169 -20.30 42.97 -10.55
N GLU A 170 -20.94 42.79 -11.71
CA GLU A 170 -21.36 41.47 -12.20
C GLU A 170 -20.16 40.52 -12.38
N ALA A 171 -19.07 41.00 -12.97
CA ALA A 171 -17.88 40.20 -13.22
C ALA A 171 -17.19 39.74 -11.94
N PHE A 172 -17.03 40.63 -10.96
CA PHE A 172 -16.41 40.30 -9.68
C PHE A 172 -17.28 39.40 -8.81
N ALA A 173 -18.61 39.57 -8.84
CA ALA A 173 -19.56 38.69 -8.13
C ALA A 173 -19.60 37.27 -8.72
N ALA A 174 -19.47 37.16 -10.05
CA ALA A 174 -19.33 35.88 -10.72
C ALA A 174 -17.98 35.22 -10.40
N GLY A 175 -16.91 36.01 -10.37
CA GLY A 175 -15.53 35.60 -10.11
C GLY A 175 -14.69 35.63 -11.37
N VAL A 176 -13.58 36.36 -11.33
CA VAL A 176 -12.61 36.50 -12.42
C VAL A 176 -11.36 35.68 -12.10
N VAL A 177 -11.09 34.68 -12.94
CA VAL A 177 -9.90 33.81 -12.86
C VAL A 177 -8.83 34.27 -13.85
N ALA A 178 -7.57 33.86 -13.61
CA ALA A 178 -6.43 34.26 -14.44
C ALA A 178 -6.39 33.59 -15.82
N GLU A 179 -6.78 32.31 -15.91
CA GLU A 179 -6.82 31.57 -17.18
C GLU A 179 -7.83 30.42 -17.10
N LYS A 180 -8.61 30.23 -18.17
CA LYS A 180 -9.54 29.09 -18.36
C LYS A 180 -9.24 28.39 -19.68
N ARG A 181 -9.23 27.06 -19.69
CA ARG A 181 -8.93 26.26 -20.89
C ARG A 181 -10.14 25.45 -21.31
N ASN A 182 -10.73 25.78 -22.46
CA ASN A 182 -11.89 25.07 -23.04
C ASN A 182 -13.06 24.91 -22.07
N GLY A 183 -13.37 25.93 -21.27
CA GLY A 183 -14.45 25.82 -20.28
C GLY A 183 -14.11 25.00 -19.03
N LEU A 184 -12.87 24.52 -18.92
CA LEU A 184 -12.37 23.74 -17.79
C LEU A 184 -11.30 24.52 -17.04
N LEU A 185 -11.32 24.40 -15.71
CA LEU A 185 -10.22 24.82 -14.85
C LEU A 185 -9.51 23.57 -14.38
N LEU A 186 -8.25 23.40 -14.81
CA LEU A 186 -7.43 22.23 -14.45
C LEU A 186 -8.07 20.88 -14.84
N GLY A 187 -8.94 20.84 -15.85
CA GLY A 187 -9.65 19.64 -16.30
C GLY A 187 -11.02 19.41 -15.64
N TYR A 188 -11.49 20.33 -14.78
CA TYR A 188 -12.76 20.20 -14.06
C TYR A 188 -13.82 21.13 -14.63
N GLY A 189 -15.07 20.65 -14.71
CA GLY A 189 -16.24 21.42 -15.15
C GLY A 189 -16.89 22.24 -14.02
N SER A 190 -16.60 21.90 -12.76
CA SER A 190 -17.04 22.63 -11.57
C SER A 190 -15.89 22.78 -10.58
N VAL A 191 -15.87 23.89 -9.87
CA VAL A 191 -14.86 24.21 -8.85
C VAL A 191 -15.54 24.66 -7.57
N THR A 192 -14.84 24.51 -6.44
CA THR A 192 -15.33 25.02 -5.16
C THR A 192 -14.78 26.42 -4.95
N LEU A 193 -15.66 27.42 -4.84
CA LEU A 193 -15.26 28.76 -4.44
C LEU A 193 -15.40 28.90 -2.94
N ARG A 194 -14.37 29.46 -2.30
CA ARG A 194 -14.34 29.78 -0.88
C ARG A 194 -14.27 31.30 -0.71
N GLU A 195 -15.24 31.86 -0.02
CA GLU A 195 -15.35 33.28 0.31
C GLU A 195 -15.46 33.43 1.82
N GLY A 196 -14.33 33.67 2.49
CA GLY A 196 -14.24 33.59 3.95
C GLY A 196 -14.55 32.17 4.43
N GLU A 197 -15.62 32.02 5.22
CA GLU A 197 -16.12 30.74 5.74
C GLU A 197 -17.13 30.05 4.82
N ALA A 198 -17.64 30.76 3.80
CA ALA A 198 -18.64 30.20 2.90
C ALA A 198 -17.96 29.42 1.77
N GLU A 199 -18.43 28.19 1.54
CA GLU A 199 -18.01 27.38 0.40
C GLU A 199 -19.19 27.09 -0.53
N GLN A 200 -18.99 27.28 -1.82
CA GLN A 200 -20.01 27.00 -2.83
C GLN A 200 -19.39 26.36 -4.07
N ALA A 201 -19.97 25.25 -4.51
CA ALA A 201 -19.63 24.66 -5.80
C ALA A 201 -20.22 25.52 -6.92
N ARG A 202 -19.37 25.96 -7.86
CA ARG A 202 -19.79 26.71 -9.05
C ARG A 202 -19.29 26.05 -10.34
N PRO A 203 -20.13 25.97 -11.39
CA PRO A 203 -19.70 25.59 -12.73
C PRO A 203 -18.65 26.57 -13.28
N VAL A 204 -17.62 26.06 -13.93
CA VAL A 204 -16.56 26.88 -14.55
C VAL A 204 -17.09 27.76 -15.67
N GLY A 205 -18.21 27.37 -16.30
CA GLY A 205 -18.88 28.18 -17.32
C GLY A 205 -19.41 29.52 -16.82
N LEU A 206 -19.67 29.66 -15.51
CA LEU A 206 -20.15 30.90 -14.90
C LEU A 206 -19.02 31.86 -14.48
N LEU A 207 -17.78 31.34 -14.37
CA LEU A 207 -16.60 32.14 -14.07
C LEU A 207 -16.10 32.83 -15.33
N PHE A 208 -15.55 34.04 -15.15
CA PHE A 208 -14.95 34.80 -16.24
C PHE A 208 -13.43 34.67 -16.22
N ASP A 209 -12.84 34.46 -17.39
CA ASP A 209 -11.44 34.81 -17.63
C ASP A 209 -11.34 36.30 -18.00
N ARG A 210 -10.15 36.91 -17.90
CA ARG A 210 -9.89 38.29 -18.33
C ARG A 210 -10.38 38.54 -19.76
N ARG A 211 -10.16 37.59 -20.67
CA ARG A 211 -10.62 37.68 -22.06
C ARG A 211 -12.14 37.62 -22.17
N GLU A 212 -12.79 36.72 -21.44
CA GLU A 212 -14.25 36.57 -21.44
C GLU A 212 -14.94 37.81 -20.84
N ALA A 213 -14.38 38.37 -19.76
CA ALA A 213 -14.83 39.61 -19.14
C ALA A 213 -14.75 40.80 -20.12
N LEU A 214 -13.60 40.99 -20.79
CA LEU A 214 -13.46 42.06 -21.79
C LEU A 214 -14.38 41.86 -23.01
N ALA A 215 -14.56 40.62 -23.48
CA ALA A 215 -15.51 40.32 -24.55
C ALA A 215 -16.97 40.57 -24.12
N ARG A 216 -17.29 40.40 -22.84
CA ARG A 216 -18.60 40.75 -22.29
C ARG A 216 -18.81 42.27 -22.24
N VAL A 217 -17.76 43.03 -21.90
CA VAL A 217 -17.75 44.50 -21.98
C VAL A 217 -17.94 44.94 -23.42
N GLU A 218 -17.22 44.37 -24.38
CA GLU A 218 -17.35 44.70 -25.81
C GLU A 218 -18.78 44.51 -26.31
N ARG A 219 -19.39 43.36 -25.99
CA ARG A 219 -20.78 43.07 -26.39
C ARG A 219 -21.77 44.06 -25.80
N ARG A 220 -21.59 44.47 -24.54
CA ARG A 220 -22.45 45.48 -23.93
C ARG A 220 -22.20 46.86 -24.55
N ALA A 221 -20.94 47.23 -24.78
CA ALA A 221 -20.56 48.49 -25.38
C ALA A 221 -21.19 48.68 -26.77
N LYS A 222 -21.17 47.64 -27.62
CA LYS A 222 -21.82 47.66 -28.95
C LYS A 222 -23.33 47.87 -28.87
N GLY A 223 -23.99 47.34 -27.84
CA GLY A 223 -25.42 47.54 -27.62
C GLY A 223 -25.76 48.95 -27.10
N VAL A 224 -24.92 49.49 -26.22
CA VAL A 224 -25.12 50.82 -25.61
C VAL A 224 -24.78 51.96 -26.57
N PHE A 225 -23.77 51.76 -27.43
CA PHE A 225 -23.24 52.71 -28.39
C PHE A 225 -23.43 52.21 -29.84
N ALA A 226 -24.64 51.78 -30.18
CA ALA A 226 -24.97 51.31 -31.53
C ALA A 226 -24.67 52.41 -32.57
N GLY A 227 -23.79 52.12 -33.54
CA GLY A 227 -23.37 53.07 -34.57
C GLY A 227 -22.27 54.06 -34.16
N ASP A 228 -21.73 53.97 -32.94
CA ASP A 228 -20.63 54.82 -32.45
C ASP A 228 -19.39 53.98 -32.09
N PRO A 229 -18.46 53.76 -33.03
CA PRO A 229 -17.25 52.96 -32.79
C PRO A 229 -16.31 53.60 -31.76
N ALA A 230 -16.30 54.94 -31.65
CA ALA A 230 -15.48 55.65 -30.67
C ALA A 230 -15.96 55.37 -29.24
N GLY A 231 -17.28 55.33 -29.01
CA GLY A 231 -17.85 54.94 -27.73
C GLY A 231 -17.54 53.50 -27.32
N VAL A 232 -17.54 52.56 -28.27
CA VAL A 232 -17.17 51.16 -28.02
C VAL A 232 -15.70 51.03 -27.60
N ARG A 233 -14.80 51.68 -28.36
CA ARG A 233 -13.35 51.66 -28.07
C ARG A 233 -13.04 52.28 -26.71
N MET A 234 -13.65 53.43 -26.42
CA MET A 234 -13.52 54.10 -25.12
C MET A 234 -13.91 53.19 -23.96
N MET A 235 -15.06 52.51 -24.03
CA MET A 235 -15.52 51.63 -22.94
C MET A 235 -14.57 50.44 -22.72
N LEU A 236 -13.95 49.91 -23.78
CA LEU A 236 -12.97 48.83 -23.68
C LEU A 236 -11.63 49.27 -23.08
N GLU A 237 -11.11 50.42 -23.52
CA GLU A 237 -9.88 50.99 -22.96
C GLU A 237 -10.07 51.34 -21.49
N LEU A 238 -11.24 51.88 -21.12
CA LEU A 238 -11.62 52.11 -19.73
C LEU A 238 -11.68 50.82 -18.91
N ALA A 239 -12.22 49.73 -19.45
CA ALA A 239 -12.37 48.48 -18.70
C ALA A 239 -11.03 47.75 -18.45
N THR A 240 -10.11 47.83 -19.40
CA THR A 240 -8.85 47.05 -19.43
C THR A 240 -8.04 47.06 -18.12
N PRO A 241 -7.81 48.21 -17.45
CA PRO A 241 -7.05 48.25 -16.19
C PRO A 241 -7.84 47.81 -14.95
N PHE A 242 -9.18 47.77 -15.01
CA PHE A 242 -10.04 47.36 -13.88
C PHE A 242 -10.47 45.89 -13.94
N VAL A 243 -10.36 45.22 -15.09
CA VAL A 243 -10.59 43.77 -15.17
C VAL A 243 -9.35 43.02 -14.67
N GLN A 244 -9.36 42.68 -13.38
CA GLN A 244 -8.30 41.93 -12.71
C GLN A 244 -8.85 40.64 -12.09
N PRO A 245 -8.05 39.56 -11.98
CA PRO A 245 -8.50 38.34 -11.34
C PRO A 245 -8.65 38.54 -9.82
N ASN A 246 -9.82 38.20 -9.28
CA ASN A 246 -10.10 38.17 -7.84
C ASN A 246 -10.23 36.74 -7.29
N VAL A 247 -10.19 35.72 -8.15
CA VAL A 247 -10.28 34.32 -7.77
C VAL A 247 -8.94 33.64 -7.99
N ALA A 248 -8.34 33.14 -6.90
CA ALA A 248 -7.02 32.51 -6.90
C ALA A 248 -7.11 31.03 -6.53
N TYR A 249 -6.25 30.20 -7.13
CA TYR A 249 -6.22 28.76 -6.86
C TYR A 249 -5.61 28.49 -5.47
N ASP A 250 -6.39 27.86 -4.59
CA ASP A 250 -5.91 27.44 -3.28
C ASP A 250 -5.31 26.03 -3.39
N ARG A 251 -4.00 26.01 -3.68
CA ARG A 251 -3.26 24.76 -3.82
C ARG A 251 -3.18 23.99 -2.51
N ALA A 252 -3.03 24.68 -1.38
CA ALA A 252 -2.84 24.02 -0.09
C ALA A 252 -4.11 23.27 0.31
N GLU A 253 -5.26 23.94 0.23
CA GLU A 253 -6.55 23.35 0.57
C GLU A 253 -6.92 22.22 -0.41
N THR A 254 -6.68 22.41 -1.71
CA THR A 254 -6.95 21.38 -2.72
C THR A 254 -6.11 20.11 -2.47
N GLU A 255 -4.81 20.26 -2.23
CA GLU A 255 -3.94 19.11 -1.97
C GLU A 255 -4.27 18.44 -0.63
N TYR A 256 -4.66 19.20 0.39
CA TYR A 256 -5.15 18.64 1.65
C TYR A 256 -6.37 17.74 1.43
N ARG A 257 -7.38 18.21 0.69
CA ARG A 257 -8.58 17.42 0.35
C ARG A 257 -8.26 16.20 -0.50
N ARG A 258 -7.28 16.30 -1.41
CA ARG A 258 -6.80 15.17 -2.20
C ARG A 258 -6.16 14.09 -1.34
N VAL A 259 -5.30 14.47 -0.40
CA VAL A 259 -4.68 13.53 0.55
C VAL A 259 -5.74 12.90 1.45
N GLN A 260 -6.73 13.66 1.91
CA GLN A 260 -7.85 13.14 2.68
C GLN A 260 -8.66 12.11 1.87
N ALA A 261 -8.97 12.41 0.61
CA ALA A 261 -9.66 11.50 -0.29
C ALA A 261 -8.85 10.21 -0.54
N GLN A 262 -7.53 10.31 -0.74
CA GLN A 262 -6.63 9.14 -0.84
C GLN A 262 -6.66 8.28 0.43
N GLY A 263 -6.65 8.91 1.61
CA GLY A 263 -6.72 8.23 2.90
C GLY A 263 -8.06 7.55 3.17
N SER A 264 -9.15 8.01 2.54
CA SER A 264 -10.48 7.42 2.67
C SER A 264 -10.67 6.12 1.86
N VAL A 265 -9.75 5.82 0.93
CA VAL A 265 -9.82 4.61 0.11
C VAL A 265 -9.55 3.36 0.96
N LEU A 266 -10.51 2.45 0.99
CA LEU A 266 -10.40 1.17 1.70
C LEU A 266 -9.23 0.35 1.15
N THR A 267 -8.30 -0.02 2.02
CA THR A 267 -7.13 -0.86 1.71
C THR A 267 -7.47 -2.35 1.60
N MET A 268 -8.69 -2.75 1.96
CA MET A 268 -9.12 -4.15 2.06
C MET A 268 -10.19 -4.46 1.00
N VAL A 269 -10.14 -5.65 0.40
CA VAL A 269 -11.16 -6.15 -0.53
C VAL A 269 -12.33 -6.79 0.23
N GLY A 270 -12.01 -7.53 1.28
CA GLY A 270 -12.98 -8.29 2.07
C GLY A 270 -12.33 -9.08 3.20
N SER A 271 -13.10 -9.96 3.82
CA SER A 271 -12.63 -10.87 4.87
C SER A 271 -12.83 -12.32 4.46
N VAL A 272 -11.88 -13.17 4.82
CA VAL A 272 -11.96 -14.63 4.70
C VAL A 272 -12.21 -15.20 6.08
N GLN A 273 -13.17 -16.11 6.18
CA GLN A 273 -13.49 -16.77 7.44
C GLN A 273 -12.61 -18.02 7.64
N LYS A 274 -12.46 -18.43 8.89
CA LYS A 274 -11.83 -19.68 9.26
C LYS A 274 -12.54 -20.85 8.59
N ASP A 275 -11.75 -21.83 8.15
CA ASP A 275 -12.20 -23.04 7.46
C ASP A 275 -12.82 -22.78 6.06
N GLU A 276 -12.74 -21.55 5.55
CA GLU A 276 -13.11 -21.20 4.18
C GLU A 276 -12.11 -21.80 3.18
N LEU A 277 -12.62 -22.42 2.11
CA LEU A 277 -11.79 -22.96 1.03
C LEU A 277 -11.23 -21.81 0.18
N ILE A 278 -9.89 -21.70 0.11
CA ILE A 278 -9.23 -20.69 -0.73
C ILE A 278 -9.00 -21.25 -2.14
N VAL A 279 -8.35 -22.42 -2.25
CA VAL A 279 -8.12 -23.13 -3.53
C VAL A 279 -8.13 -24.64 -3.29
N ASP A 280 -8.71 -25.40 -4.21
CA ASP A 280 -8.66 -26.87 -4.17
C ASP A 280 -7.42 -27.45 -4.89
N ALA A 281 -7.05 -28.68 -4.58
CA ALA A 281 -5.92 -29.34 -5.22
C ALA A 281 -6.15 -29.50 -6.72
N ASN A 282 -5.10 -29.27 -7.51
CA ASN A 282 -5.08 -29.30 -8.97
C ASN A 282 -6.01 -28.27 -9.66
N GLN A 283 -6.50 -27.26 -8.94
CA GLN A 283 -7.25 -26.16 -9.52
C GLN A 283 -6.31 -25.05 -10.00
N ARG A 284 -6.69 -24.37 -11.09
CA ARG A 284 -6.01 -23.15 -11.55
C ARG A 284 -6.31 -21.99 -10.60
N ILE A 285 -5.28 -21.26 -10.22
CA ILE A 285 -5.35 -20.15 -9.26
C ILE A 285 -5.84 -18.88 -9.98
N ASP A 286 -6.92 -18.32 -9.47
CA ASP A 286 -7.53 -17.06 -9.93
C ASP A 286 -6.96 -15.85 -9.19
N HIS A 287 -7.16 -14.64 -9.72
CA HIS A 287 -6.63 -13.39 -9.17
C HIS A 287 -7.04 -13.17 -7.70
N ALA A 288 -8.32 -13.40 -7.39
CA ALA A 288 -8.85 -13.27 -6.03
C ALA A 288 -8.20 -14.28 -5.05
N ALA A 289 -7.87 -15.48 -5.52
CA ALA A 289 -7.20 -16.49 -4.70
C ALA A 289 -5.74 -16.09 -4.40
N VAL A 290 -5.02 -15.48 -5.36
CA VAL A 290 -3.67 -14.95 -5.14
C VAL A 290 -3.67 -13.90 -4.02
N LEU A 291 -4.63 -12.98 -4.01
CA LEU A 291 -4.74 -11.95 -2.97
C LEU A 291 -4.98 -12.56 -1.58
N LYS A 292 -5.85 -13.56 -1.47
CA LYS A 292 -6.09 -14.31 -0.23
C LYS A 292 -4.84 -15.03 0.25
N LEU A 293 -4.14 -15.74 -0.64
CA LEU A 293 -2.91 -16.49 -0.33
C LEU A 293 -1.76 -15.56 0.08
N ARG A 294 -1.59 -14.43 -0.61
CA ARG A 294 -0.58 -13.41 -0.26
C ARG A 294 -0.87 -12.82 1.12
N SER A 295 -2.12 -12.41 1.39
CA SER A 295 -2.51 -11.88 2.69
C SER A 295 -2.31 -12.90 3.82
N LEU A 296 -2.68 -14.17 3.59
CA LEU A 296 -2.46 -15.25 4.55
C LEU A 296 -0.97 -15.46 4.85
N ARG A 297 -0.13 -15.48 3.80
CA ARG A 297 1.31 -15.61 3.91
C ARG A 297 1.91 -14.47 4.73
N ASP A 298 1.53 -13.24 4.43
CA ASP A 298 2.08 -12.06 5.09
C ASP A 298 1.71 -12.04 6.59
N ILE A 299 0.50 -12.49 6.96
CA ILE A 299 0.08 -12.65 8.36
C ILE A 299 0.83 -13.81 9.05
N GLU A 300 1.02 -14.95 8.37
CA GLU A 300 1.79 -16.07 8.93
C GLU A 300 3.26 -15.73 9.15
N MET A 301 3.87 -14.95 8.26
CA MET A 301 5.22 -14.42 8.46
C MET A 301 5.25 -13.48 9.67
N ALA A 302 4.34 -12.51 9.74
CA ALA A 302 4.27 -11.57 10.85
C ALA A 302 4.01 -12.25 12.21
N ARG A 303 3.22 -13.32 12.27
CA ARG A 303 2.99 -14.10 13.49
C ARG A 303 4.23 -14.90 13.93
N ARG A 304 5.10 -15.30 13.00
CA ARG A 304 6.33 -16.04 13.32
C ARG A 304 7.50 -15.16 13.72
N ASP A 305 7.45 -13.86 13.42
CA ASP A 305 8.44 -12.87 13.85
C ASP A 305 8.37 -12.52 15.36
N THR A 306 7.50 -13.20 16.14
CA THR A 306 7.75 -13.35 17.59
C THR A 306 9.18 -13.88 17.82
N PRO A 307 9.87 -13.57 18.93
CA PRO A 307 11.32 -13.81 19.11
C PRO A 307 11.74 -15.30 19.26
N GLU A 308 11.21 -16.18 18.40
CA GLU A 308 11.72 -17.51 18.08
C GLU A 308 13.12 -17.46 17.43
N PHE A 309 13.75 -16.30 17.28
CA PHE A 309 15.17 -16.21 16.92
C PHE A 309 16.10 -16.65 18.05
N LEU A 310 15.74 -16.41 19.33
CA LEU A 310 16.56 -16.72 20.51
C LEU A 310 16.37 -18.15 21.03
N TYR A 311 15.17 -18.74 20.88
CA TYR A 311 14.86 -20.07 21.42
C TYR A 311 15.67 -21.21 20.77
N PRO A 312 15.83 -21.28 19.42
CA PRO A 312 16.60 -22.34 18.78
C PRO A 312 18.10 -22.37 19.11
N PRO A 313 18.85 -21.25 19.14
CA PRO A 313 20.25 -21.27 19.54
C PRO A 313 20.39 -21.53 21.05
N LEU A 314 19.54 -20.96 21.90
CA LEU A 314 19.61 -21.16 23.35
C LEU A 314 19.37 -22.63 23.73
N ALA A 315 18.36 -23.29 23.14
CA ALA A 315 18.10 -24.71 23.37
C ALA A 315 19.25 -25.61 22.90
N ARG A 316 19.89 -25.29 21.77
CA ARG A 316 21.07 -26.02 21.28
C ARG A 316 22.29 -25.82 22.16
N MET A 317 22.52 -24.59 22.64
CA MET A 317 23.59 -24.29 23.57
C MET A 317 23.40 -25.02 24.90
N LEU A 318 22.16 -25.06 25.43
CA LEU A 318 21.84 -25.80 26.65
C LEU A 318 22.03 -27.32 26.48
N LEU A 319 21.56 -27.88 25.37
CA LEU A 319 21.75 -29.31 25.07
C LEU A 319 23.24 -29.64 24.87
N MET A 320 23.99 -28.80 24.15
CA MET A 320 25.43 -28.96 23.98
C MET A 320 26.16 -28.86 25.32
N LEU A 321 25.77 -27.93 26.19
CA LEU A 321 26.32 -27.81 27.53
C LEU A 321 26.07 -29.08 28.35
N LEU A 322 24.88 -29.68 28.25
CA LEU A 322 24.56 -30.96 28.90
C LEU A 322 25.49 -32.09 28.41
N PHE A 323 25.71 -32.21 27.09
CA PHE A 323 26.64 -33.20 26.53
C PHE A 323 28.09 -32.96 26.95
N ILE A 324 28.54 -31.70 26.92
CA ILE A 324 29.88 -31.31 27.38
C ILE A 324 30.04 -31.65 28.87
N ALA A 325 29.04 -31.37 29.70
CA ALA A 325 29.06 -31.68 31.13
C ALA A 325 29.12 -33.19 31.39
N ALA A 326 28.31 -33.98 30.69
CA ALA A 326 28.33 -35.44 30.78
C ALA A 326 29.70 -36.02 30.35
N PHE A 327 30.24 -35.56 29.22
CA PHE A 327 31.55 -35.99 28.72
C PHE A 327 32.71 -35.56 29.64
N ALA A 328 32.67 -34.34 30.18
CA ALA A 328 33.64 -33.87 31.15
C ALA A 328 33.60 -34.68 32.46
N THR A 329 32.40 -35.09 32.89
CA THR A 329 32.20 -35.93 34.07
C THR A 329 32.78 -37.33 33.86
N TYR A 330 32.52 -37.93 32.69
CA TYR A 330 33.13 -39.20 32.28
C TYR A 330 34.66 -39.13 32.27
N LEU A 331 35.25 -38.13 31.61
CA LEU A 331 36.71 -37.97 31.57
C LEU A 331 37.32 -37.77 32.96
N ARG A 332 36.60 -37.13 33.88
CA ARG A 332 37.07 -36.93 35.26
C ARG A 332 37.11 -38.23 36.05
N MET A 333 36.17 -39.15 35.83
CA MET A 333 36.06 -40.42 36.56
C MET A 333 37.00 -41.49 35.99
N GLU A 334 36.92 -41.73 34.67
CA GLU A 334 37.59 -42.86 34.03
C GLU A 334 39.01 -42.53 33.55
N LEU A 335 39.26 -41.29 33.11
CA LEU A 335 40.56 -40.87 32.56
C LEU A 335 41.10 -39.60 33.23
N PRO A 336 41.37 -39.60 34.56
CA PRO A 336 41.80 -38.41 35.30
C PRO A 336 43.14 -37.84 34.81
N ALA A 337 44.03 -38.69 34.27
CA ALA A 337 45.28 -38.27 33.66
C ALA A 337 45.07 -37.40 32.40
N VAL A 338 44.06 -37.74 31.59
CA VAL A 338 43.66 -37.01 30.38
C VAL A 338 42.95 -35.71 30.75
N PHE A 339 42.02 -35.75 31.71
CA PHE A 339 41.28 -34.56 32.17
C PHE A 339 42.17 -33.49 32.82
N ARG A 340 43.33 -33.87 33.37
CA ARG A 340 44.28 -32.92 33.98
C ARG A 340 45.16 -32.21 32.94
N ASN A 341 45.38 -32.82 31.77
CA ASN A 341 46.22 -32.22 30.74
C ASN A 341 45.39 -31.39 29.74
N ASN A 342 45.62 -30.08 29.71
CA ASN A 342 44.88 -29.19 28.82
C ASN A 342 45.18 -29.45 27.33
N ALA A 343 46.37 -29.95 26.99
CA ALA A 343 46.71 -30.28 25.61
C ALA A 343 45.87 -31.43 25.07
N MET A 344 45.58 -32.44 25.91
CA MET A 344 44.72 -33.56 25.53
C MET A 344 43.24 -33.15 25.46
N LEU A 345 42.78 -32.24 26.33
CA LEU A 345 41.42 -31.69 26.20
C LEU A 345 41.26 -30.87 24.91
N ALA A 346 42.29 -30.11 24.54
CA ALA A 346 42.30 -29.32 23.31
C ALA A 346 42.14 -30.18 22.05
N THR A 347 42.79 -31.35 21.99
CA THR A 347 42.65 -32.27 20.85
C THR A 347 41.23 -32.85 20.76
N PHE A 348 40.61 -33.24 21.88
CA PHE A 348 39.20 -33.68 21.87
C PHE A 348 38.24 -32.58 21.43
N THR A 349 38.45 -31.34 21.90
CA THR A 349 37.61 -30.21 21.46
C THR A 349 37.82 -29.88 19.99
N LEU A 350 39.04 -29.97 19.48
CA LEU A 350 39.34 -29.76 18.06
C LEU A 350 38.66 -30.84 17.21
N LEU A 351 38.78 -32.11 17.59
CA LEU A 351 38.12 -33.21 16.91
C LEU A 351 36.60 -33.01 16.85
N THR A 352 36.00 -32.64 17.99
CA THR A 352 34.56 -32.36 18.09
C THR A 352 34.17 -31.17 17.22
N ALA A 353 34.96 -30.09 17.23
CA ALA A 353 34.71 -28.91 16.41
C ALA A 353 34.77 -29.23 14.91
N VAL A 354 35.75 -30.04 14.47
CA VAL A 354 35.86 -30.49 13.08
C VAL A 354 34.62 -31.30 12.68
N VAL A 355 34.18 -32.24 13.51
CA VAL A 355 32.97 -33.04 13.25
C VAL A 355 31.74 -32.17 13.09
N VAL A 356 31.54 -31.20 13.99
CA VAL A 356 30.40 -30.27 13.93
C VAL A 356 30.50 -29.32 12.73
N ALA A 357 31.70 -28.84 12.38
CA ALA A 357 31.92 -27.99 11.21
C ALA A 357 31.63 -28.73 9.90
N VAL A 358 32.08 -29.99 9.79
CA VAL A 358 31.75 -30.86 8.66
C VAL A 358 30.25 -31.10 8.59
N ALA A 359 29.59 -31.36 9.73
CA ALA A 359 28.13 -31.49 9.78
C ALA A 359 27.41 -30.21 9.30
N GLN A 360 27.90 -29.02 9.68
CA GLN A 360 27.37 -27.74 9.21
C GLN A 360 27.50 -27.58 7.69
N VAL A 361 28.68 -27.87 7.13
CA VAL A 361 28.92 -27.79 5.69
C VAL A 361 28.03 -28.78 4.95
N LEU A 362 27.92 -30.03 5.43
CA LEU A 362 27.07 -31.05 4.82
C LEU A 362 25.59 -30.63 4.82
N VAL A 363 25.08 -30.11 5.95
CA VAL A 363 23.69 -29.64 6.04
C VAL A 363 23.47 -28.40 5.15
N GLY A 364 24.43 -27.46 5.13
CA GLY A 364 24.34 -26.23 4.35
C GLY A 364 24.44 -26.43 2.84
N THR A 365 25.28 -27.36 2.38
CA THR A 365 25.54 -27.60 0.95
C THR A 365 24.65 -28.69 0.35
N LEU A 366 24.39 -29.79 1.06
CA LEU A 366 23.65 -30.92 0.52
C LEU A 366 22.14 -30.81 0.74
N GLY A 367 21.69 -29.87 1.58
CA GLY A 367 20.27 -29.65 1.83
C GLY A 367 19.53 -30.94 2.15
N LEU A 368 20.13 -31.84 2.94
CA LEU A 368 19.56 -33.11 3.40
C LEU A 368 18.47 -32.86 4.46
N SER A 369 17.57 -31.94 4.15
CA SER A 369 16.22 -31.91 4.70
C SER A 369 15.48 -33.14 4.15
N SER A 370 14.75 -33.81 5.04
CA SER A 370 14.12 -35.13 4.97
C SER A 370 13.17 -35.45 3.78
N SER A 371 13.19 -34.69 2.69
CA SER A 371 12.37 -34.90 1.50
C SER A 371 12.97 -35.87 0.47
N ARG A 372 14.28 -36.14 0.48
CA ARG A 372 14.87 -37.14 -0.43
C ARG A 372 14.67 -38.60 0.02
N CYS A 373 14.27 -38.83 1.27
CA CYS A 373 13.97 -40.18 1.78
C CYS A 373 12.54 -40.65 1.51
N ARG A 374 11.53 -39.77 1.46
CA ARG A 374 10.14 -40.21 1.25
C ARG A 374 9.87 -40.73 -0.17
N SER A 375 10.54 -40.21 -1.19
CA SER A 375 10.36 -40.66 -2.60
C SER A 375 11.15 -41.92 -2.99
N ARG A 376 11.99 -42.45 -2.09
CA ARG A 376 12.76 -43.69 -2.31
C ARG A 376 12.20 -44.89 -1.56
N TRP A 377 11.53 -44.68 -0.42
CA TRP A 377 10.89 -45.75 0.35
C TRP A 377 9.54 -46.23 -0.26
N ASP A 378 8.77 -45.35 -0.90
CA ASP A 378 7.56 -45.76 -1.64
C ASP A 378 7.87 -46.61 -2.88
N ARG A 379 9.14 -46.61 -3.34
CA ARG A 379 9.59 -47.38 -4.51
C ARG A 379 9.96 -48.83 -4.21
N TRP A 380 10.08 -49.21 -2.93
CA TRP A 380 10.41 -50.57 -2.50
C TRP A 380 9.20 -51.37 -1.97
N TRP A 381 8.07 -50.71 -1.68
CA TRP A 381 6.86 -51.35 -1.16
C TRP A 381 5.71 -51.49 -2.18
N TRP A 382 5.94 -51.12 -3.44
CA TRP A 382 5.05 -51.48 -4.54
C TRP A 382 5.65 -52.64 -5.34
N PRO A 383 5.06 -53.84 -5.34
CA PRO A 383 5.42 -54.86 -6.31
C PRO A 383 5.19 -54.30 -7.71
N ARG A 384 6.23 -54.36 -8.55
CA ARG A 384 6.16 -54.08 -9.98
C ARG A 384 5.12 -54.99 -10.64
N CYS A 385 3.87 -54.56 -10.71
CA CYS A 385 2.96 -55.05 -11.73
C CYS A 385 3.08 -54.11 -12.92
N TRP A 386 3.92 -54.47 -13.88
CA TRP A 386 3.74 -54.20 -15.31
C TRP A 386 4.88 -54.89 -16.07
N THR A 387 4.60 -56.10 -16.58
CA THR A 387 4.89 -56.52 -17.97
C THR A 387 4.45 -57.98 -18.18
N SER A 388 3.22 -58.17 -18.63
CA SER A 388 2.97 -58.99 -19.83
C SER A 388 1.55 -58.71 -20.30
N GLY A 389 1.45 -58.25 -21.54
CA GLY A 389 0.17 -58.06 -22.20
C GLY A 389 -0.53 -59.40 -22.32
N ARG A 390 -1.69 -59.52 -21.67
CA ARG A 390 -2.84 -60.29 -22.15
C ARG A 390 -4.07 -59.67 -21.51
N ARG A 391 -5.06 -59.38 -22.36
CA ARG A 391 -6.43 -59.05 -21.99
C ARG A 391 -6.86 -59.99 -20.87
N TRP A 392 -7.58 -59.50 -19.87
CA TRP A 392 -8.78 -60.16 -19.35
C TRP A 392 -9.54 -59.19 -18.44
N CYS A 393 -10.80 -59.02 -18.81
CA CYS A 393 -11.83 -58.35 -18.04
C CYS A 393 -12.26 -59.33 -16.93
N SER A 394 -12.14 -58.96 -15.65
CA SER A 394 -13.08 -59.45 -14.64
C SER A 394 -13.00 -58.62 -13.35
N ARG A 395 -14.18 -58.11 -12.98
CA ARG A 395 -14.72 -57.85 -11.64
C ARG A 395 -13.79 -58.19 -10.46
N SER A 396 -13.51 -57.19 -9.62
CA SER A 396 -13.74 -57.20 -8.16
C SER A 396 -13.24 -55.90 -7.52
N CYS A 397 -14.12 -54.89 -7.44
CA CYS A 397 -13.92 -53.76 -6.53
C CYS A 397 -14.07 -54.25 -5.08
N TRP A 398 -12.95 -54.38 -4.36
CA TRP A 398 -12.99 -54.46 -2.91
C TRP A 398 -12.99 -53.06 -2.31
N ARG A 399 -14.15 -52.76 -1.73
CA ARG A 399 -14.52 -51.62 -0.90
C ARG A 399 -13.73 -51.68 0.40
N TRP A 400 -13.01 -50.63 0.77
CA TRP A 400 -12.65 -50.36 2.17
C TRP A 400 -13.41 -49.11 2.63
N ARG A 401 -14.49 -49.35 3.38
CA ARG A 401 -15.23 -48.32 4.13
C ARG A 401 -14.60 -48.24 5.53
N SER A 402 -14.17 -47.05 5.93
CA SER A 402 -14.02 -46.70 7.34
C SER A 402 -15.39 -46.31 7.93
N PRO A 403 -15.66 -46.60 9.21
CA PRO A 403 -16.97 -46.41 9.81
C PRO A 403 -17.14 -44.97 10.32
N ARG A 404 -18.16 -44.26 9.82
CA ARG A 404 -18.74 -43.11 10.53
C ARG A 404 -19.90 -43.59 11.38
N TRP A 405 -19.81 -43.31 12.67
CA TRP A 405 -20.94 -43.32 13.59
C TRP A 405 -22.05 -42.41 13.04
N SER A 406 -23.28 -42.92 13.02
CA SER A 406 -24.47 -42.10 12.87
C SER A 406 -25.46 -42.51 13.96
N SER A 407 -25.86 -41.51 14.75
CA SER A 407 -26.97 -41.57 15.67
C SER A 407 -28.26 -41.86 14.87
N CYS A 408 -28.98 -42.87 15.32
CA CYS A 408 -30.19 -43.38 14.69
C CYS A 408 -31.40 -42.61 15.24
N GLY A 409 -32.02 -41.78 14.39
CA GLY A 409 -33.32 -41.15 14.63
C GLY A 409 -34.37 -41.74 13.68
N ARG A 410 -35.32 -42.50 14.24
CA ARG A 410 -36.40 -43.22 13.56
C ARG A 410 -37.31 -42.27 12.76
N ARG A 411 -37.58 -42.58 11.48
CA ARG A 411 -38.94 -42.81 10.90
C ARG A 411 -38.89 -42.99 9.35
N SER A 412 -39.50 -44.10 8.92
CA SER A 412 -40.10 -44.42 7.60
C SER A 412 -39.26 -44.38 6.31
N CYS A 413 -38.83 -45.57 5.87
CA CYS A 413 -38.55 -45.90 4.47
C CYS A 413 -39.84 -46.35 3.76
N ARG A 414 -40.15 -45.77 2.59
CA ARG A 414 -40.94 -46.42 1.53
C ARG A 414 -40.48 -45.89 0.17
N TRP A 415 -39.77 -46.73 -0.58
CA TRP A 415 -39.47 -46.51 -1.99
C TRP A 415 -40.62 -47.08 -2.82
N ARG A 416 -41.16 -46.29 -3.75
CA ARG A 416 -42.18 -46.70 -4.70
C ARG A 416 -41.62 -46.54 -6.11
N CYS A 417 -41.26 -47.66 -6.74
CA CYS A 417 -41.06 -47.76 -8.19
C CYS A 417 -42.39 -48.12 -8.82
N SER A 418 -42.84 -47.35 -9.82
CA SER A 418 -43.89 -47.78 -10.75
C SER A 418 -43.42 -47.58 -12.18
N ALA A 419 -43.37 -48.70 -12.92
CA ALA A 419 -43.11 -48.79 -14.33
C ALA A 419 -44.28 -48.24 -15.16
N ALA A 420 -44.00 -47.75 -16.37
CA ALA A 420 -44.98 -47.67 -17.45
C ALA A 420 -44.28 -47.80 -18.82
N SER A 421 -44.90 -48.60 -19.68
CA SER A 421 -44.40 -49.16 -20.94
C SER A 421 -45.02 -48.52 -22.18
N ARG A 422 -44.25 -48.48 -23.29
CA ARG A 422 -44.59 -48.49 -24.74
C ARG A 422 -46.05 -48.21 -25.19
N ARG A 423 -46.25 -47.23 -26.10
CA ARG A 423 -46.57 -47.40 -27.55
C ARG A 423 -47.13 -46.11 -28.20
N SER A 424 -46.55 -45.79 -29.38
CA SER A 424 -47.06 -45.14 -30.59
C SER A 424 -48.30 -44.23 -30.60
N THR A 425 -48.12 -43.02 -31.14
CA THR A 425 -49.06 -42.41 -32.09
C THR A 425 -48.30 -41.63 -33.18
N ARG A 426 -48.87 -41.62 -34.38
CA ARG A 426 -48.31 -41.31 -35.70
C ARG A 426 -48.75 -39.91 -36.15
N CYS A 427 -48.01 -39.36 -37.13
CA CYS A 427 -48.44 -38.51 -38.27
C CYS A 427 -48.21 -36.97 -38.29
N ARG A 428 -47.44 -36.59 -39.33
CA ARG A 428 -47.43 -35.36 -40.19
C ARG A 428 -46.97 -34.04 -39.53
N GLY A 429 -46.26 -33.12 -40.18
CA GLY A 429 -46.04 -32.89 -41.62
C GLY A 429 -44.72 -32.17 -41.96
N TYR A 430 -44.57 -31.90 -43.25
CA TYR A 430 -43.40 -31.48 -44.05
C TYR A 430 -43.02 -29.99 -43.91
N ASP A 431 -41.73 -29.67 -44.15
CA ASP A 431 -41.19 -28.67 -45.12
C ASP A 431 -39.73 -28.29 -44.73
N ILE A 432 -38.68 -28.78 -45.41
CA ILE A 432 -38.07 -28.48 -46.74
C ILE A 432 -37.01 -27.34 -46.69
N ALA A 433 -35.80 -27.73 -47.14
CA ALA A 433 -34.71 -26.98 -47.76
C ALA A 433 -33.93 -25.90 -46.94
N GLY A 434 -32.60 -25.84 -47.00
CA GLY A 434 -31.69 -26.59 -47.85
C GLY A 434 -30.22 -26.18 -47.78
N ILE A 435 -29.45 -26.97 -48.53
CA ILE A 435 -28.24 -26.64 -49.30
C ILE A 435 -26.89 -26.53 -48.53
N SER A 436 -26.20 -27.67 -48.60
CA SER A 436 -24.77 -27.90 -48.75
C SER A 436 -23.92 -26.77 -49.36
N ARG A 437 -22.69 -26.59 -48.86
CA ARG A 437 -21.44 -27.00 -49.54
C ARG A 437 -20.20 -26.65 -48.68
N ALA A 438 -19.32 -27.64 -48.50
CA ALA A 438 -17.89 -27.48 -48.20
C ALA A 438 -17.12 -27.23 -49.53
N PRO A 439 -15.78 -27.24 -49.58
CA PRO A 439 -14.75 -26.56 -48.79
C PRO A 439 -13.78 -25.75 -49.70
N THR A 440 -12.90 -24.94 -49.10
CA THR A 440 -11.47 -24.76 -49.47
C THR A 440 -10.72 -24.19 -48.28
#